data_AF-A0A382Z8I2-F1
#
_entry.id   AF-A0A382Z8I2-F1
#
_cell.length_a   1.000
_cell.length_b   1.000
_cell.length_c   1.000
_cell.angle_alpha   90.00
_cell.angle_beta   90.00
_cell.angle_gamma   90.00
#
_symmetry.space_group_name_H-M   'P 1'
#
loop_
_entity.id
_entity.type
_entity.pdbx_description
1 polymer ?
#
loop_
_entity_poly.entity_id
_entity_poly.type
_entity_poly.pdbx_seq_one_letter_code
_entity_poly.pdbx_strand_id
1 'polypeptide(L)'
;ARQAGAMKTFEEFLRPAGLQSSDTLASRTSLDAFDRNMWSGDVGEAPCGEEIPMEFGRAPVSRLIVIEDADHLGFRRQPYLRRMMESESHTTRFIFTARAPSRIIDALRSRMQHIRIPAIESDEIVATVRKVASLENITLAEGMAEDLAHIADGNLRKALFTTELLARRNMTGERNRLYEVVSESTLQHARRMIELALRGRVIEWRWEKQQGRNIKTLEGAMGQLDEMMGAHALDAEDIVHQIHMELVGSRLMLAPELR
;
A
#
# COMPACT_ATOMS: atom_id res chain seq x y z
N ALA A 1 -7.02 8.22 12.28
CA ALA A 1 -7.71 8.65 13.52
C ALA A 1 -7.58 7.57 14.61
N ARG A 2 -7.14 7.92 15.83
CA ARG A 2 -7.05 6.95 16.95
C ARG A 2 -8.44 6.80 17.60
N GLN A 3 -9.26 5.89 17.11
CA GLN A 3 -10.54 5.61 17.76
C GLN A 3 -10.28 4.84 19.07
N ALA A 4 -10.62 5.46 20.20
CA ALA A 4 -10.58 4.81 21.50
C ALA A 4 -11.66 3.70 21.53
N GLY A 5 -11.31 2.51 22.03
CA GLY A 5 -12.26 1.39 22.17
C GLY A 5 -12.17 0.29 21.11
N ALA A 6 -11.47 0.50 19.98
CA ALA A 6 -11.36 -0.51 18.91
C ALA A 6 -10.85 -1.87 19.39
N MET A 7 -9.91 -1.89 20.35
CA MET A 7 -9.39 -3.15 20.92
C MET A 7 -10.43 -3.86 21.79
N LYS A 8 -11.30 -3.12 22.48
CA LYS A 8 -12.36 -3.69 23.32
C LYS A 8 -13.46 -4.29 22.45
N THR A 9 -13.86 -3.61 21.39
CA THR A 9 -14.81 -4.14 20.39
C THR A 9 -14.27 -5.38 19.72
N PHE A 10 -12.97 -5.41 19.41
CA PHE A 10 -12.30 -6.59 18.88
C PHE A 10 -12.27 -7.75 19.88
N GLU A 11 -12.05 -7.48 21.18
CA GLU A 11 -12.14 -8.49 22.23
C GLU A 11 -13.54 -9.09 22.36
N GLU A 12 -14.56 -8.22 22.39
CA GLU A 12 -15.97 -8.63 22.44
C GLU A 12 -16.36 -9.45 21.21
N PHE A 13 -15.78 -9.15 20.04
CA PHE A 13 -15.96 -9.92 18.83
C PHE A 13 -15.34 -11.32 18.89
N LEU A 14 -14.28 -11.56 19.69
CA LEU A 14 -13.58 -12.85 19.71
C LEU A 14 -13.99 -13.81 20.84
N ARG A 15 -14.78 -13.35 21.82
CA ARG A 15 -15.14 -14.19 22.97
C ARG A 15 -16.02 -15.38 22.55
N PRO A 16 -15.62 -16.64 22.87
CA PRO A 16 -16.50 -17.79 22.71
C PRO A 16 -17.70 -17.67 23.67
N ALA A 17 -18.89 -18.02 23.20
CA ALA A 17 -20.16 -17.74 23.85
C ALA A 17 -20.25 -18.27 25.31
N GLY A 18 -20.87 -17.46 26.16
CA GLY A 18 -21.54 -17.88 27.38
C GLY A 18 -22.99 -17.38 27.36
N LEU A 19 -23.89 -18.01 28.12
CA LEU A 19 -25.36 -17.84 28.15
C LEU A 19 -25.92 -16.40 28.30
N GLN A 20 -25.08 -15.36 28.36
CA GLN A 20 -25.47 -13.96 28.52
C GLN A 20 -24.84 -12.98 27.51
N SER A 21 -24.11 -13.45 26.49
CA SER A 21 -23.48 -12.54 25.50
C SER A 21 -24.44 -12.19 24.36
N SER A 22 -24.58 -10.89 24.06
CA SER A 22 -25.29 -10.37 22.90
C SER A 22 -24.76 -10.99 21.61
N ASP A 23 -25.68 -11.37 20.72
CA ASP A 23 -25.49 -12.01 19.42
C ASP A 23 -24.47 -11.24 18.55
N THR A 24 -23.20 -11.62 18.67
CA THR A 24 -22.09 -11.09 17.88
C THR A 24 -21.89 -12.00 16.67
N LEU A 25 -21.53 -11.43 15.53
CA LEU A 25 -21.26 -12.15 14.26
C LEU A 25 -20.31 -13.37 14.42
N ALA A 26 -19.52 -13.41 15.49
CA ALA A 26 -18.65 -14.54 15.84
C ALA A 26 -19.37 -15.76 16.41
N SER A 27 -20.64 -15.65 16.83
CA SER A 27 -21.51 -16.76 17.27
C SER A 27 -21.93 -17.65 16.10
N ARG A 28 -21.96 -17.11 14.89
CA ARG A 28 -22.23 -17.86 13.67
C ARG A 28 -20.97 -18.64 13.29
N THR A 29 -21.12 -19.92 13.02
CA THR A 29 -20.10 -20.63 12.24
C THR A 29 -19.88 -19.82 10.95
N SER A 30 -18.66 -19.76 10.42
CA SER A 30 -18.35 -18.97 9.22
C SER A 30 -19.28 -19.28 8.03
N LEU A 31 -19.91 -20.46 8.03
CA LEU A 31 -20.95 -20.90 7.10
C LEU A 31 -22.34 -20.28 7.35
N ASP A 32 -22.76 -20.04 8.59
CA ASP A 32 -24.07 -19.42 8.91
C ASP A 32 -24.08 -17.90 8.67
N ALA A 33 -22.89 -17.28 8.60
CA ALA A 33 -22.73 -15.88 8.23
C ALA A 33 -22.67 -15.67 6.70
N PHE A 34 -22.44 -16.75 5.93
CA PHE A 34 -22.36 -16.73 4.47
C PHE A 34 -23.69 -17.20 3.89
N ASP A 35 -24.59 -16.27 3.57
CA ASP A 35 -25.82 -16.62 2.86
C ASP A 35 -25.46 -17.06 1.44
N ARG A 36 -25.59 -18.37 1.17
CA ARG A 36 -25.34 -18.95 -0.15
C ARG A 36 -26.24 -18.38 -1.24
N ASN A 37 -27.35 -17.73 -0.87
CA ASN A 37 -28.24 -17.05 -1.81
C ASN A 37 -27.75 -15.65 -2.22
N MET A 38 -26.69 -15.11 -1.60
CA MET A 38 -26.11 -13.83 -1.97
C MET A 38 -25.34 -13.87 -3.31
N TRP A 39 -25.07 -15.06 -3.85
CA TRP A 39 -24.36 -15.22 -5.12
C TRP A 39 -25.16 -16.13 -6.06
N SER A 40 -25.67 -15.56 -7.15
CA SER A 40 -26.23 -16.28 -8.29
C SER A 40 -25.40 -15.98 -9.53
N GLY A 41 -24.31 -16.72 -9.72
CA GLY A 41 -23.42 -16.54 -10.86
C GLY A 41 -22.80 -17.86 -11.26
N ASP A 42 -22.93 -18.21 -12.54
CA ASP A 42 -22.28 -19.35 -13.19
C ASP A 42 -20.82 -19.00 -13.50
N VAL A 43 -20.09 -18.58 -12.47
CA VAL A 43 -18.64 -18.40 -12.55
C VAL A 43 -18.07 -19.68 -11.95
N GLY A 44 -17.42 -20.49 -12.79
CA GLY A 44 -16.82 -21.76 -12.38
C GLY A 44 -16.05 -21.62 -11.07
N GLU A 45 -16.04 -22.71 -10.28
CA GLU A 45 -15.51 -22.77 -8.91
C GLU A 45 -14.33 -21.80 -8.75
N ALA A 46 -14.55 -20.73 -7.99
CA ALA A 46 -13.45 -19.91 -7.51
C ALA A 46 -12.42 -20.87 -6.91
N PRO A 47 -11.10 -20.64 -7.06
CA PRO A 47 -10.08 -21.54 -6.51
C PRO A 47 -10.16 -21.54 -4.98
N CYS A 48 -11.11 -22.29 -4.45
CA CYS A 48 -11.25 -22.61 -3.06
C CYS A 48 -10.25 -23.74 -2.82
N GLY A 49 -9.37 -23.54 -1.84
CA GLY A 49 -8.48 -24.61 -1.41
C GLY A 49 -9.28 -25.84 -1.00
N GLU A 50 -8.64 -27.00 -1.01
CA GLU A 50 -9.25 -28.24 -0.53
C GLU A 50 -9.46 -28.17 0.98
N GLU A 51 -10.61 -28.63 1.48
CA GLU A 51 -10.85 -28.74 2.92
C GLU A 51 -9.88 -29.76 3.51
N ILE A 52 -9.23 -29.39 4.62
CA ILE A 52 -8.34 -30.32 5.33
C ILE A 52 -9.22 -31.46 5.87
N PRO A 53 -8.93 -32.73 5.54
CA PRO A 53 -9.70 -33.85 6.06
C PRO A 53 -9.66 -33.83 7.59
N MET A 54 -10.83 -34.02 8.22
CA MET A 54 -10.95 -34.05 9.67
C MET A 54 -10.20 -35.26 10.24
N GLU A 55 -8.96 -35.05 10.64
CA GLU A 55 -8.18 -36.03 11.40
C GLU A 55 -8.62 -36.06 12.87
N PHE A 56 -8.73 -37.25 13.44
CA PHE A 56 -9.10 -37.46 14.83
C PHE A 56 -8.07 -36.79 15.75
N GLY A 57 -8.50 -35.77 16.52
CA GLY A 57 -7.63 -35.01 17.43
C GLY A 57 -7.20 -33.63 16.93
N ARG A 58 -7.54 -33.23 15.70
CA ARG A 58 -7.29 -31.87 15.18
C ARG A 58 -8.58 -31.06 15.21
N ALA A 59 -8.63 -30.03 16.06
CA ALA A 59 -9.75 -29.10 16.07
C ALA A 59 -9.84 -28.35 14.72
N PRO A 60 -11.03 -28.26 14.08
CA PRO A 60 -11.20 -27.56 12.83
C PRO A 60 -10.95 -26.06 13.02
N VAL A 61 -10.23 -25.45 12.07
CA VAL A 61 -10.07 -24.00 12.04
C VAL A 61 -11.41 -23.39 11.66
N SER A 62 -12.01 -22.62 12.56
CA SER A 62 -13.32 -21.98 12.32
C SER A 62 -13.20 -20.51 11.90
N ARG A 63 -12.08 -19.85 12.20
CA ARG A 63 -11.90 -18.41 11.94
C ARG A 63 -10.51 -18.08 11.41
N LEU A 64 -10.47 -17.15 10.45
CA LEU A 64 -9.25 -16.56 9.93
C LEU A 64 -9.32 -15.04 10.11
N ILE A 65 -8.32 -14.47 10.77
CA ILE A 65 -8.25 -13.04 11.06
C ILE A 65 -7.02 -12.48 10.38
N VAL A 66 -7.22 -11.54 9.45
CA VAL A 66 -6.14 -10.83 8.78
C VAL A 66 -5.98 -9.45 9.43
N ILE A 67 -4.76 -9.14 9.87
CA ILE A 67 -4.39 -7.84 10.42
C ILE A 67 -3.37 -7.22 9.48
N GLU A 68 -3.81 -6.19 8.78
CA GLU A 68 -2.96 -5.44 7.87
C GLU A 68 -2.05 -4.45 8.62
N ASP A 69 -0.87 -4.17 8.06
CA ASP A 69 0.09 -3.18 8.57
C ASP A 69 0.40 -3.31 10.09
N ALA A 70 0.63 -4.55 10.54
CA ALA A 70 0.80 -4.88 11.95
C ALA A 70 2.02 -4.18 12.61
N ASP A 71 3.01 -3.74 11.82
CA ASP A 71 4.17 -2.97 12.24
C ASP A 71 3.84 -1.52 12.64
N HIS A 72 2.68 -1.01 12.24
CA HIS A 72 2.14 0.28 12.70
C HIS A 72 1.36 0.18 14.01
N LEU A 73 1.12 -1.03 14.51
CA LEU A 73 0.52 -1.23 15.82
C LEU A 73 1.52 -0.83 16.91
N GLY A 74 1.13 0.18 17.70
CA GLY A 74 1.98 0.65 18.80
C GLY A 74 2.22 -0.39 19.88
N PHE A 75 3.25 -0.14 20.72
CA PHE A 75 3.78 -1.05 21.74
C PHE A 75 2.77 -1.63 22.75
N ARG A 76 1.60 -1.01 22.93
CA ARG A 76 0.55 -1.53 23.82
C ARG A 76 -0.36 -2.56 23.16
N ARG A 77 -0.53 -2.51 21.83
CA ARG A 77 -1.49 -3.36 21.10
C ARG A 77 -0.89 -4.71 20.72
N GLN A 78 0.39 -4.75 20.36
CA GLN A 78 1.05 -6.00 19.99
C GLN A 78 1.10 -7.04 21.14
N PRO A 79 1.44 -6.68 22.40
CA PRO A 79 1.41 -7.64 23.51
C PRO A 79 0.00 -8.16 23.81
N TYR A 80 -1.02 -7.35 23.55
CA TYR A 80 -2.40 -7.72 23.73
C TYR A 80 -2.87 -8.71 22.64
N LEU A 81 -2.49 -8.47 21.37
CA LEU A 81 -2.70 -9.42 20.27
C LEU A 81 -2.07 -10.78 20.56
N ARG A 82 -0.86 -10.80 21.13
CA ARG A 82 -0.23 -12.05 21.57
C ARG A 82 -1.12 -12.84 22.54
N ARG A 83 -1.67 -12.18 23.56
CA ARG A 83 -2.53 -12.86 24.56
C ARG A 83 -3.77 -13.45 23.90
N MET A 84 -4.38 -12.73 22.95
CA MET A 84 -5.53 -13.23 22.20
C MET A 84 -5.18 -14.40 21.28
N MET A 85 -4.02 -14.35 20.62
CA MET A 85 -3.53 -15.48 19.83
C MET A 85 -3.32 -16.73 20.68
N GLU A 86 -2.82 -16.57 21.91
CA GLU A 86 -2.62 -17.69 22.84
C GLU A 86 -3.96 -18.30 23.28
N SER A 87 -4.96 -17.48 23.63
CA SER A 87 -6.26 -17.97 24.11
C SER A 87 -7.10 -18.62 23.01
N GLU A 88 -7.12 -18.06 21.79
CA GLU A 88 -8.00 -18.50 20.70
C GLU A 88 -7.30 -19.38 19.63
N SER A 89 -6.08 -19.86 19.92
CA SER A 89 -5.26 -20.62 18.97
C SER A 89 -5.89 -21.95 18.49
N HIS A 90 -6.83 -22.52 19.25
CA HIS A 90 -7.46 -23.79 18.89
C HIS A 90 -8.42 -23.67 17.71
N THR A 91 -9.12 -22.54 17.58
CA THR A 91 -10.20 -22.34 16.61
C THR A 91 -9.89 -21.26 15.58
N THR A 92 -8.96 -20.36 15.89
CA THR A 92 -8.65 -19.18 15.08
C THR A 92 -7.22 -19.21 14.53
N ARG A 93 -7.04 -18.74 13.30
CA ARG A 93 -5.74 -18.50 12.67
C ARG A 93 -5.58 -17.01 12.40
N PHE A 94 -4.41 -16.47 12.73
CA PHE A 94 -4.08 -15.07 12.52
C PHE A 94 -3.07 -14.92 11.40
N ILE A 95 -3.32 -14.02 10.46
CA ILE A 95 -2.40 -13.61 9.40
C ILE A 95 -2.06 -12.15 9.65
N PHE A 96 -0.77 -11.85 9.76
CA PHE A 96 -0.28 -10.48 9.91
C PHE A 96 0.51 -10.10 8.66
N THR A 97 0.21 -8.94 8.09
CA THR A 97 1.07 -8.32 7.07
C THR A 97 1.91 -7.23 7.74
N ALA A 98 3.20 -7.16 7.43
CA ALA A 98 4.07 -6.09 7.92
C ALA A 98 5.14 -5.79 6.88
N ARG A 99 5.45 -4.51 6.67
CA ARG A 99 6.56 -4.09 5.79
C ARG A 99 7.90 -4.15 6.52
N ALA A 100 7.92 -3.70 7.77
CA ALA A 100 9.09 -3.76 8.62
C ALA A 100 8.94 -4.86 9.67
N PRO A 101 9.36 -6.11 9.39
CA PRO A 101 9.21 -7.21 10.33
C PRO A 101 9.89 -6.91 11.67
N SER A 102 10.99 -6.14 11.69
CA SER A 102 11.72 -5.72 12.91
C SER A 102 10.88 -4.93 13.91
N ARG A 103 9.80 -4.27 13.48
CA ARG A 103 8.88 -3.50 14.35
C ARG A 103 7.85 -4.38 15.06
N ILE A 104 7.78 -5.67 14.72
CA ILE A 104 6.96 -6.66 15.42
C ILE A 104 7.74 -7.21 16.62
N ILE A 105 7.11 -7.20 17.79
CA ILE A 105 7.72 -7.73 19.03
C ILE A 105 8.08 -9.22 18.89
N ASP A 106 9.20 -9.61 19.49
CA ASP A 106 9.69 -11.00 19.41
C ASP A 106 8.70 -12.03 19.99
N ALA A 107 7.90 -11.59 20.95
CA ALA A 107 6.87 -12.45 21.55
C ALA A 107 5.75 -12.84 20.57
N LEU A 108 5.43 -12.00 19.57
CA LEU A 108 4.57 -12.37 18.46
C LEU A 108 5.35 -13.18 17.43
N ARG A 109 6.55 -12.69 17.06
CA ARG A 109 7.42 -13.32 16.06
C ARG A 109 7.67 -14.80 16.31
N SER A 110 7.89 -15.18 17.58
CA SER A 110 8.14 -16.56 18.02
C SER A 110 6.95 -17.52 17.84
N ARG A 111 5.73 -17.01 17.61
CA ARG A 111 4.49 -17.80 17.50
C ARG A 111 3.93 -17.87 16.08
N MET A 112 4.61 -17.27 15.12
CA MET A 112 4.15 -17.13 13.75
C MET A 112 5.12 -17.80 12.80
N GLN A 113 4.59 -18.46 11.77
CA GLN A 113 5.39 -18.82 10.61
C GLN A 113 5.65 -17.57 9.79
N HIS A 114 6.91 -17.28 9.47
CA HIS A 114 7.24 -16.12 8.65
C HIS A 114 7.28 -16.55 7.19
N ILE A 115 6.57 -15.78 6.37
CA ILE A 115 6.60 -15.91 4.93
C ILE A 115 7.10 -14.57 4.42
N ARG A 116 8.29 -14.57 3.81
CA ARG A 116 8.86 -13.37 3.19
C ARG A 116 8.44 -13.37 1.73
N ILE A 117 7.70 -12.34 1.34
CA ILE A 117 7.36 -12.10 -0.06
C ILE A 117 8.49 -11.23 -0.64
N PRO A 118 9.30 -11.75 -1.58
CA PRO A 118 10.31 -10.95 -2.26
C PRO A 118 9.67 -9.94 -3.22
N ALA A 119 10.46 -8.98 -3.69
CA ALA A 119 10.06 -8.16 -4.83
C ALA A 119 9.84 -9.07 -6.05
N ILE A 120 8.93 -8.66 -6.94
CA ILE A 120 8.60 -9.43 -8.14
C ILE A 120 9.65 -9.13 -9.20
N GLU A 121 10.12 -10.17 -9.90
CA GLU A 121 11.09 -10.02 -10.99
C GLU A 121 10.50 -9.21 -12.15
N SER A 122 11.34 -8.43 -12.83
CA SER A 122 10.89 -7.54 -13.91
C SER A 122 10.17 -8.30 -15.02
N ASP A 123 10.65 -9.49 -15.39
CA ASP A 123 10.06 -10.32 -16.45
C ASP A 123 8.61 -10.75 -16.12
N GLU A 124 8.33 -11.06 -14.85
CA GLU A 124 7.00 -11.45 -14.39
C GLU A 124 6.04 -10.26 -14.35
N ILE A 125 6.55 -9.07 -14.00
CA ILE A 125 5.77 -7.82 -14.12
C ILE A 125 5.43 -7.54 -15.57
N VAL A 126 6.40 -7.64 -16.50
CA VAL A 126 6.17 -7.44 -17.93
C VAL A 126 5.12 -8.41 -18.46
N ALA A 127 5.23 -9.70 -18.12
CA ALA A 127 4.25 -10.72 -18.51
C ALA A 127 2.84 -10.40 -18.00
N THR A 128 2.74 -9.97 -16.74
CA THR A 128 1.46 -9.62 -16.11
C THR A 128 0.85 -8.37 -16.73
N VAL A 129 1.63 -7.32 -16.97
CA VAL A 129 1.18 -6.08 -17.61
C VAL A 129 0.69 -6.36 -19.04
N ARG A 130 1.43 -7.15 -19.82
CA ARG A 130 1.01 -7.57 -21.17
C ARG A 130 -0.28 -8.37 -21.15
N LYS A 131 -0.41 -9.30 -20.20
CA LYS A 131 -1.63 -10.09 -20.02
C LYS A 131 -2.83 -9.18 -19.73
N VAL A 132 -2.71 -8.25 -18.78
CA VAL A 132 -3.78 -7.30 -18.45
C VAL A 132 -4.12 -6.41 -19.65
N ALA A 133 -3.11 -5.87 -20.34
CA ALA A 133 -3.34 -5.06 -21.53
C ALA A 133 -4.09 -5.83 -22.64
N SER A 134 -3.78 -7.11 -22.83
CA SER A 134 -4.49 -7.96 -23.81
C SER A 134 -5.95 -8.21 -23.43
N LEU A 135 -6.25 -8.39 -22.13
CA LEU A 135 -7.61 -8.61 -21.63
C LEU A 135 -8.47 -7.34 -21.76
N GLU A 136 -7.86 -6.17 -21.56
CA GLU A 136 -8.52 -4.87 -21.64
C GLU A 136 -8.52 -4.28 -23.06
N ASN A 137 -8.01 -5.01 -24.07
CA ASN A 137 -7.84 -4.55 -25.45
C ASN A 137 -7.03 -3.25 -25.59
N ILE A 138 -6.03 -3.07 -24.72
CA ILE A 138 -5.13 -1.90 -24.72
C ILE A 138 -3.91 -2.22 -25.59
N THR A 139 -3.62 -1.35 -26.55
CA THR A 139 -2.38 -1.42 -27.33
C THR A 139 -1.27 -0.66 -26.60
N LEU A 140 -0.25 -1.40 -26.15
CA LEU A 140 0.96 -0.83 -25.56
C LEU A 140 2.03 -0.67 -26.64
N ALA A 141 2.74 0.46 -26.61
CA ALA A 141 3.91 0.67 -27.45
C ALA A 141 5.01 -0.37 -27.17
N GLU A 142 5.83 -0.65 -28.17
CA GLU A 142 6.98 -1.54 -28.03
C GLU A 142 7.96 -1.02 -26.96
N GLY A 143 8.40 -1.90 -26.05
CA GLY A 143 9.27 -1.55 -24.93
C GLY A 143 8.59 -0.83 -23.77
N MET A 144 7.30 -0.46 -23.86
CA MET A 144 6.61 0.25 -22.78
C MET A 144 6.38 -0.63 -21.55
N ALA A 145 6.13 -1.93 -21.74
CA ALA A 145 5.93 -2.85 -20.62
C ALA A 145 7.21 -3.04 -19.80
N GLU A 146 8.37 -3.09 -20.47
CA GLU A 146 9.69 -3.14 -19.87
C GLU A 146 10.01 -1.89 -19.07
N ASP A 147 9.71 -0.71 -19.62
CA ASP A 147 9.88 0.54 -18.88
C ASP A 147 8.95 0.64 -17.67
N LEU A 148 7.71 0.17 -17.81
CA LEU A 148 6.76 0.09 -16.70
C LEU A 148 7.29 -0.81 -15.58
N ALA A 149 7.86 -1.97 -15.93
CA ALA A 149 8.47 -2.87 -14.96
C ALA A 149 9.70 -2.24 -14.30
N HIS A 150 10.51 -1.49 -15.05
CA HIS A 150 11.66 -0.77 -14.52
C HIS A 150 11.25 0.33 -13.54
N ILE A 151 10.23 1.14 -13.87
CA ILE A 151 9.71 2.20 -13.01
C ILE A 151 8.99 1.63 -11.77
N ALA A 152 8.39 0.46 -11.91
CA ALA A 152 7.70 -0.23 -10.84
C ALA A 152 8.64 -0.77 -9.75
N ASP A 153 9.91 -1.02 -10.06
CA ASP A 153 10.94 -1.49 -9.11
C ASP A 153 10.46 -2.66 -8.23
N GLY A 154 9.93 -3.70 -8.87
CA GLY A 154 9.43 -4.90 -8.18
C GLY A 154 8.03 -4.77 -7.56
N ASN A 155 7.38 -3.61 -7.69
CA ASN A 155 6.01 -3.37 -7.21
C ASN A 155 4.98 -3.50 -8.34
N LEU A 156 4.37 -4.68 -8.46
CA LEU A 156 3.33 -4.95 -9.46
C LEU A 156 2.12 -4.00 -9.36
N ARG A 157 1.72 -3.61 -8.15
CA ARG A 157 0.60 -2.66 -7.94
C ARG A 157 0.91 -1.33 -8.61
N LYS A 158 2.15 -0.82 -8.47
CA LYS A 158 2.61 0.41 -9.12
C LYS A 158 2.58 0.26 -10.64
N ALA A 159 3.10 -0.84 -11.19
CA ALA A 159 3.09 -1.11 -12.63
C ALA A 159 1.65 -1.07 -13.22
N LEU A 160 0.71 -1.75 -12.56
CA LEU A 160 -0.68 -1.82 -12.99
C LEU A 160 -1.38 -0.45 -12.93
N PHE A 161 -1.21 0.30 -11.83
CA PHE A 161 -1.80 1.63 -11.72
C PHE A 161 -1.25 2.61 -12.75
N THR A 162 0.06 2.57 -13.02
CA THR A 162 0.65 3.43 -14.07
C THR A 162 0.11 3.03 -15.45
N THR A 163 -0.06 1.74 -15.71
CA THR A 163 -0.67 1.24 -16.96
C THR A 163 -2.11 1.73 -17.11
N GLU A 164 -2.92 1.61 -16.05
CA GLU A 164 -4.30 2.10 -16.03
C GLU A 164 -4.37 3.62 -16.26
N LEU A 165 -3.48 4.38 -15.62
CA LEU A 165 -3.41 5.83 -15.79
C LEU A 165 -3.07 6.22 -17.23
N LEU A 166 -2.14 5.52 -17.87
CA LEU A 166 -1.80 5.74 -19.28
C LEU A 166 -2.97 5.40 -20.21
N ALA A 167 -3.66 4.29 -19.94
CA ALA A 167 -4.83 3.87 -20.70
C ALA A 167 -5.95 4.90 -20.64
N ARG A 168 -6.29 5.39 -19.43
CA ARG A 168 -7.31 6.43 -19.22
C ARG A 168 -6.99 7.75 -19.92
N ARG A 169 -5.70 8.07 -20.09
CA ARG A 169 -5.25 9.27 -20.80
C ARG A 169 -5.06 9.07 -22.31
N ASN A 170 -5.32 7.87 -22.85
CA ASN A 170 -5.02 7.50 -24.24
C ASN A 170 -3.53 7.73 -24.62
N MET A 171 -2.62 7.46 -23.68
CA MET A 171 -1.17 7.69 -23.82
C MET A 171 -0.37 6.40 -24.05
N THR A 172 -1.03 5.27 -24.32
CA THR A 172 -0.39 3.94 -24.40
C THR A 172 0.36 3.68 -25.70
N GLY A 173 0.07 4.44 -26.76
CA GLY A 173 0.67 4.28 -28.08
C GLY A 173 2.07 4.87 -28.24
N GLU A 174 2.53 5.71 -27.30
CA GLU A 174 3.82 6.39 -27.38
C GLU A 174 4.65 6.17 -26.12
N ARG A 175 5.84 5.58 -26.27
CA ARG A 175 6.76 5.28 -25.15
C ARG A 175 7.18 6.52 -24.35
N ASN A 176 7.38 7.67 -25.00
CA ASN A 176 7.79 8.92 -24.34
C ASN A 176 6.78 9.43 -23.31
N ARG A 177 5.49 9.16 -23.53
CA ARG A 177 4.40 9.63 -22.67
C ARG A 177 4.39 8.97 -21.29
N LEU A 178 5.00 7.79 -21.16
CA LEU A 178 5.21 7.15 -19.85
C LEU A 178 6.05 8.05 -18.93
N TYR A 179 7.16 8.59 -19.44
CA TYR A 179 8.01 9.49 -18.67
C TYR A 179 7.31 10.81 -18.36
N GLU A 180 6.45 11.31 -19.24
CA GLU A 180 5.63 12.50 -18.96
C GLU A 180 4.68 12.25 -17.78
N VAL A 181 3.91 11.17 -17.79
CA VAL A 181 2.96 10.84 -16.71
C VAL A 181 3.66 10.62 -15.36
N VAL A 182 4.83 9.98 -15.39
CA VAL A 182 5.63 9.75 -14.18
C VAL A 182 6.30 11.05 -13.71
N SER A 183 6.80 11.89 -14.62
CA SER A 183 7.48 13.15 -14.27
C SER A 183 6.52 14.27 -13.84
N GLU A 184 5.32 14.34 -14.43
CA GLU A 184 4.24 15.25 -14.03
C GLU A 184 3.80 14.99 -12.59
N SER A 185 3.78 13.72 -12.17
CA SER A 185 3.30 13.34 -10.85
C SER A 185 4.34 13.49 -9.74
N THR A 186 5.65 13.51 -10.04
CA THR A 186 6.67 13.34 -8.98
C THR A 186 7.96 14.15 -9.15
N LEU A 187 8.63 14.09 -10.30
CA LEU A 187 10.05 14.48 -10.38
C LEU A 187 10.30 15.99 -10.56
N GLN A 188 9.39 16.74 -11.19
CA GLN A 188 9.62 18.17 -11.44
C GLN A 188 9.66 19.01 -10.15
N HIS A 189 8.81 18.67 -9.18
CA HIS A 189 8.66 19.43 -7.95
C HIS A 189 9.89 19.27 -7.04
N ALA A 190 10.40 18.04 -6.89
CA ALA A 190 11.60 17.76 -6.10
C ALA A 190 12.84 18.48 -6.65
N ARG A 191 13.05 18.43 -7.98
CA ARG A 191 14.14 19.18 -8.62
C ARG A 191 14.01 20.68 -8.39
N ARG A 192 12.82 21.23 -8.65
CA ARG A 192 12.58 22.67 -8.50
C ARG A 192 12.79 23.12 -7.05
N MET A 193 12.38 22.32 -6.09
CA MET A 193 12.65 22.53 -4.67
C MET A 193 14.16 22.59 -4.39
N ILE A 194 14.93 21.62 -4.89
CA ILE A 194 16.40 21.59 -4.72
C ILE A 194 17.05 22.82 -5.38
N GLU A 195 16.64 23.19 -6.60
CA GLU A 195 17.17 24.39 -7.28
C GLU A 195 16.86 25.69 -6.53
N LEU A 196 15.64 25.83 -6.00
CA LEU A 196 15.27 26.99 -5.19
C LEU A 196 16.07 27.04 -3.89
N ALA A 197 16.30 25.88 -3.26
CA ALA A 197 17.13 25.78 -2.07
C ALA A 197 18.59 26.16 -2.35
N LEU A 198 19.18 25.66 -3.45
CA LEU A 198 20.55 25.99 -3.88
C LEU A 198 20.71 27.48 -4.24
N ARG A 199 19.65 28.12 -4.75
CA ARG A 199 19.63 29.57 -5.02
C ARG A 199 19.39 30.41 -3.75
N GLY A 200 19.28 29.79 -2.57
CA GLY A 200 19.03 30.47 -1.29
C GLY A 200 17.56 30.89 -1.07
N ARG A 201 16.65 30.51 -1.97
CA ARG A 201 15.21 30.85 -1.92
C ARG A 201 14.43 29.76 -1.16
N VAL A 202 14.74 29.61 0.14
CA VAL A 202 14.16 28.52 0.97
C VAL A 202 12.76 28.88 1.46
N ILE A 203 12.60 30.05 2.05
CA ILE A 203 11.34 30.56 2.61
C ILE A 203 11.09 31.94 1.99
N GLU A 204 10.18 32.00 1.03
CA GLU A 204 9.67 33.25 0.48
C GLU A 204 8.16 33.30 0.64
N TRP A 205 7.59 34.49 0.52
CA TRP A 205 6.16 34.66 0.65
C TRP A 205 5.66 35.54 -0.47
N ARG A 206 4.59 35.10 -1.12
CA ARG A 206 3.94 35.86 -2.17
C ARG A 206 2.47 36.07 -1.83
N TRP A 207 2.02 37.29 -2.10
CA TRP A 207 0.62 37.62 -1.99
C TRP A 207 -0.09 37.18 -3.26
N GLU A 208 -1.05 36.28 -3.11
CA GLU A 208 -1.87 35.78 -4.20
C GLU A 208 -3.33 36.16 -3.96
N LYS A 209 -4.01 36.64 -5.00
CA LYS A 209 -5.43 36.95 -4.94
C LYS A 209 -6.23 35.70 -5.30
N GLN A 210 -6.76 35.02 -4.29
CA GLN A 210 -7.75 33.97 -4.48
C GLN A 210 -9.13 34.49 -4.06
N GLN A 211 -10.11 34.38 -4.96
CA GLN A 211 -11.52 34.76 -4.72
C GLN A 211 -11.71 36.15 -4.08
N GLY A 212 -10.93 37.14 -4.53
CA GLY A 212 -11.06 38.53 -4.07
C GLY A 212 -10.42 38.83 -2.70
N ARG A 213 -9.77 37.87 -2.04
CA ARG A 213 -8.97 38.08 -0.83
C ARG A 213 -7.49 37.86 -1.12
N ASN A 214 -6.62 38.70 -0.54
CA ASN A 214 -5.18 38.51 -0.60
C ASN A 214 -4.79 37.44 0.43
N ILE A 215 -4.35 36.27 -0.05
CA ILE A 215 -3.83 35.19 0.78
C ILE A 215 -2.30 35.22 0.64
N LYS A 216 -1.60 35.02 1.76
CA LYS A 216 -0.15 34.93 1.78
C LYS A 216 0.22 33.46 1.54
N THR A 217 0.70 33.14 0.35
CA THR A 217 1.13 31.79 -0.03
C THR A 217 2.63 31.67 0.18
N LEU A 218 3.08 30.54 0.73
CA LEU A 218 4.49 30.22 0.89
C LEU A 218 5.07 29.93 -0.50
N GLU A 219 6.10 30.67 -0.90
CA GLU A 219 6.85 30.47 -2.14
C GLU A 219 8.29 30.04 -1.78
N GLY A 220 9.02 29.47 -2.74
CA GLY A 220 10.37 28.95 -2.54
C GLY A 220 10.40 27.44 -2.37
N ALA A 221 11.52 26.92 -1.86
CA ALA A 221 11.71 25.47 -1.68
C ALA A 221 10.66 24.86 -0.74
N MET A 222 10.35 25.53 0.38
CA MET A 222 9.34 25.05 1.32
C MET A 222 7.91 25.13 0.77
N GLY A 223 7.60 26.13 -0.06
CA GLY A 223 6.32 26.18 -0.75
C GLY A 223 6.13 25.02 -1.73
N GLN A 224 7.20 24.62 -2.42
CA GLN A 224 7.19 23.44 -3.29
C GLN A 224 7.05 22.13 -2.50
N LEU A 225 7.70 22.03 -1.34
CA LEU A 225 7.49 20.88 -0.44
C LEU A 225 6.04 20.77 0.03
N ASP A 226 5.42 21.89 0.43
CA ASP A 226 4.01 21.95 0.85
C ASP A 226 3.07 21.58 -0.32
N GLU A 227 3.39 22.01 -1.55
CA GLU A 227 2.64 21.62 -2.75
C GLU A 227 2.76 20.12 -3.03
N MET A 228 3.95 19.53 -2.88
CA MET A 228 4.18 18.08 -3.01
C MET A 228 3.39 17.27 -1.97
N MET A 229 3.40 17.70 -0.71
CA MET A 229 2.68 17.01 0.36
C MET A 229 1.16 17.24 0.29
N GLY A 230 0.73 18.44 -0.08
CA GLY A 230 -0.67 18.86 -0.07
C GLY A 230 -1.43 18.54 -1.34
N ALA A 231 -0.94 19.03 -2.49
CA ALA A 231 -1.64 18.90 -3.78
C ALA A 231 -1.39 17.54 -4.44
N HIS A 232 -0.16 17.03 -4.34
CA HIS A 232 0.22 15.74 -4.91
C HIS A 232 0.07 14.56 -3.93
N ALA A 233 -0.33 14.83 -2.68
CA ALA A 233 -0.54 13.84 -1.62
C ALA A 233 0.62 12.85 -1.47
N LEU A 234 1.86 13.32 -1.71
CA LEU A 234 3.05 12.49 -1.59
C LEU A 234 3.37 12.22 -0.12
N ASP A 235 3.64 10.97 0.21
CA ASP A 235 4.14 10.61 1.53
C ASP A 235 5.57 11.12 1.70
N ALA A 236 5.97 11.41 2.95
CA ALA A 236 7.31 11.92 3.24
C ALA A 236 8.43 10.99 2.73
N GLU A 237 8.18 9.67 2.70
CA GLU A 237 9.10 8.67 2.16
C GLU A 237 9.31 8.84 0.65
N ASP A 238 8.25 9.13 -0.11
CA ASP A 238 8.31 9.35 -1.56
C ASP A 238 9.09 10.62 -1.88
N ILE A 239 8.89 11.69 -1.09
CA ILE A 239 9.61 12.95 -1.26
C ILE A 239 11.11 12.75 -1.03
N VAL A 240 11.48 12.05 0.05
CA VAL A 240 12.89 11.73 0.33
C VAL A 240 13.49 10.88 -0.78
N HIS A 241 12.75 9.89 -1.26
CA HIS A 241 13.21 9.05 -2.37
C HIS A 241 13.43 9.86 -3.65
N GLN A 242 12.54 10.80 -3.98
CA GLN A 242 12.70 11.69 -5.14
C GLN A 242 13.89 12.62 -5.01
N ILE A 243 14.11 13.22 -3.83
CA ILE A 243 15.30 14.04 -3.55
C ILE A 243 16.56 13.20 -3.76
N HIS A 244 16.59 11.98 -3.21
CA HIS A 244 17.71 11.06 -3.39
C HIS A 244 17.95 10.72 -4.87
N MET A 245 16.90 10.42 -5.63
CA MET A 245 16.99 10.15 -7.07
C MET A 245 17.51 11.34 -7.87
N GLU A 246 17.12 12.57 -7.54
CA GLU A 246 17.64 13.77 -8.21
C GLU A 246 19.09 14.07 -7.83
N LEU A 247 19.47 13.89 -6.56
CA LEU A 247 20.84 14.12 -6.08
C LEU A 247 21.84 13.09 -6.61
N VAL A 248 21.46 11.81 -6.61
CA VAL A 248 22.30 10.72 -7.17
C VAL A 248 22.24 10.71 -8.69
N GLY A 249 21.14 11.18 -9.27
CA GLY A 249 21.01 11.35 -10.70
C GLY A 249 21.98 12.41 -11.23
N SER A 250 22.68 12.09 -12.32
CA SER A 250 23.62 12.99 -12.99
C SER A 250 22.98 14.20 -13.69
N ARG A 251 21.70 14.48 -13.42
CA ARG A 251 20.89 15.49 -14.09
C ARG A 251 20.87 16.85 -13.39
N LEU A 252 21.34 16.94 -12.14
CA LEU A 252 21.59 18.23 -11.51
C LEU A 252 22.91 18.79 -12.05
N MET A 253 22.84 20.01 -12.61
CA MET A 253 24.00 20.79 -13.03
C MET A 253 24.68 21.41 -11.79
N LEU A 254 25.19 20.55 -10.91
CA LEU A 254 26.00 20.95 -9.77
C LEU A 254 27.43 21.21 -10.23
N ALA A 255 28.09 22.17 -9.59
CA ALA A 255 29.52 22.37 -9.76
C ALA A 255 30.26 21.05 -9.42
N PRO A 256 31.40 20.73 -10.08
CA PRO A 256 32.15 19.49 -9.83
C PRO A 256 32.55 19.28 -8.37
N GLU A 257 32.66 20.36 -7.60
CA GLU A 257 33.01 20.36 -6.17
C GLU A 257 31.84 19.93 -5.26
N LEU A 258 30.61 19.96 -5.78
CA LEU A 258 29.36 19.63 -5.08
C LEU A 258 28.71 18.33 -5.59
N ARG A 259 29.37 17.65 -6.55
CA ARG A 259 29.03 16.29 -6.99
C ARG A 259 29.76 15.27 -6.14
#